data_AF-A0A964V1H0-F1
#
_entry.id   AF-A0A964V1H0-F1
#
_cell.length_a   1.000
_cell.length_b   1.000
_cell.length_c   1.000
_cell.angle_alpha   90.00
_cell.angle_beta   90.00
_cell.angle_gamma   90.00
#
_symmetry.space_group_name_H-M   'P 1'
#
loop_
_entity.id
_entity.type
_entity.pdbx_description
1 polymer ?
#
loop_
_entity_poly.entity_id
_entity_poly.type
_entity_poly.pdbx_seq_one_letter_code
_entity_poly.pdbx_strand_id
1 'polypeptide(L)' 'MSQNEAIRRHLQTGKAITPLEALERYGCFRLAARIDDLRNEGLDIETMTLTRNGKRYASYKLVGLHRASA' A
#
# COMPACT_ATOMS: atom_id res chain seq x y z
N MET A 1 -3.94 -12.93 -10.88
CA MET A 1 -3.57 -11.63 -10.30
C MET A 1 -2.97 -11.89 -8.93
N SER A 2 -1.72 -11.50 -8.70
CA SER A 2 -1.06 -11.68 -7.40
C SER A 2 -1.53 -10.63 -6.39
N GLN A 3 -1.33 -10.89 -5.10
CA GLN A 3 -1.59 -9.90 -4.05
C GLN A 3 -0.75 -8.62 -4.26
N ASN A 4 0.47 -8.77 -4.77
CA ASN A 4 1.37 -7.64 -5.02
C ASN A 4 0.82 -6.73 -6.13
N GLU A 5 0.34 -7.32 -7.23
CA GLU A 5 -0.31 -6.59 -8.33
C GLU A 5 -1.58 -5.88 -7.87
N ALA A 6 -2.39 -6.52 -7.01
CA ALA A 6 -3.62 -5.94 -6.50
C ALA A 6 -3.35 -4.72 -5.62
N ILE A 7 -2.38 -4.84 -4.71
CA ILE A 7 -1.95 -3.75 -3.83
C ILE A 7 -1.34 -2.62 -4.67
N ARG A 8 -0.49 -2.94 -5.65
CA ARG A 8 0.09 -1.95 -6.57
C ARG A 8 -1.00 -1.14 -7.27
N ARG A 9 -1.99 -1.81 -7.88
CA ARG A 9 -3.10 -1.12 -8.56
C ARG A 9 -3.90 -0.26 -7.59
N HIS A 10 -4.17 -0.74 -6.38
CA HIS A 10 -4.85 0.06 -5.35
C HIS A 10 -4.09 1.34 -5.02
N LEU A 11 -2.79 1.25 -4.75
CA LEU A 11 -1.94 2.41 -4.45
C LEU A 11 -1.85 3.38 -5.62
N GLN A 12 -1.78 2.87 -6.86
CA GLN A 12 -1.77 3.69 -8.07
C GLN A 12 -3.08 4.46 -8.31
N THR A 13 -4.20 4.08 -7.67
CA THR A 13 -5.43 4.89 -7.68
C THR A 13 -5.33 6.15 -6.82
N GLY A 14 -4.20 6.35 -6.10
CA GLY A 14 -4.00 7.45 -5.16
C GLY A 14 -4.60 7.18 -3.77
N LYS A 15 -5.23 6.01 -3.57
CA LYS A 15 -5.78 5.59 -2.28
C LYS A 15 -4.69 4.97 -1.41
N ALA A 16 -4.78 5.25 -0.12
CA ALA A 16 -3.97 4.55 0.88
C ALA A 16 -4.56 3.16 1.18
N ILE A 17 -3.77 2.29 1.80
CA ILE A 17 -4.20 0.97 2.23
C ILE A 17 -3.66 0.63 3.61
N THR A 18 -4.52 0.03 4.44
CA THR A 18 -4.18 -0.48 5.77
C THR A 18 -4.12 -2.01 5.77
N PRO A 19 -3.47 -2.64 6.77
CA PRO A 19 -3.42 -4.10 6.86
C PRO A 19 -4.80 -4.77 6.86
N LEU A 20 -5.78 -4.15 7.53
CA LEU A 20 -7.15 -4.67 7.56
C LEU A 20 -7.81 -4.59 6.18
N GLU A 21 -7.69 -3.45 5.48
CA GLU A 21 -8.23 -3.33 4.12
C GLU A 21 -7.55 -4.28 3.13
N ALA A 22 -6.24 -4.51 3.27
CA ALA A 22 -5.53 -5.47 2.44
C ALA A 22 -5.98 -6.92 2.68
N LEU A 23 -6.30 -7.25 3.93
CA LEU A 23 -6.89 -8.54 4.28
C LEU A 23 -8.30 -8.69 3.69
N GLU A 24 -9.19 -7.71 3.95
CA GLU A 24 -10.59 -7.77 3.53
C GLU A 24 -10.77 -7.74 2.01
N ARG A 25 -9.97 -6.94 1.29
CA ARG A 25 -10.13 -6.74 -0.17
C ARG A 25 -9.30 -7.70 -1.01
N TYR A 26 -8.13 -8.11 -0.52
CA TYR A 26 -7.13 -8.85 -1.31
C TYR A 26 -6.63 -10.14 -0.64
N GLY A 27 -7.16 -10.49 0.54
CA GLY A 27 -6.73 -11.66 1.31
C GLY A 27 -5.27 -11.58 1.78
N CYS A 28 -4.69 -10.38 1.86
CA CYS A 28 -3.27 -10.20 2.12
C CYS A 28 -2.96 -9.97 3.60
N PHE A 29 -2.50 -11.03 4.29
CA PHE A 29 -2.08 -10.96 5.69
C PHE A 29 -0.74 -10.24 5.89
N ARG A 30 0.14 -10.24 4.87
CA ARG A 30 1.50 -9.69 4.93
C ARG A 30 1.65 -8.42 4.12
N LEU A 31 0.77 -7.44 4.34
CA LEU A 31 0.80 -6.17 3.61
C LEU A 31 2.18 -5.50 3.65
N ALA A 32 2.83 -5.44 4.81
CA ALA A 32 4.14 -4.80 4.94
C ALA A 32 5.21 -5.41 4.01
N ALA A 33 5.19 -6.73 3.83
CA ALA A 33 6.12 -7.41 2.92
C ALA A 33 5.85 -7.05 1.45
N ARG A 34 4.57 -6.96 1.05
CA ARG A 34 4.19 -6.51 -0.29
C ARG A 34 4.57 -5.06 -0.55
N ILE A 35 4.44 -4.19 0.46
CA ILE A 35 4.91 -2.81 0.35
C ILE A 35 6.44 -2.75 0.19
N ASP A 36 7.18 -3.60 0.90
CA ASP A 36 8.64 -3.70 0.76
C ASP A 36 9.03 -4.13 -0.66
N ASP A 37 8.38 -5.18 -1.20
CA ASP A 37 8.58 -5.62 -2.58
C ASP A 37 8.33 -4.48 -3.58
N LEU A 38 7.24 -3.72 -3.41
CA LEU A 38 6.90 -2.60 -4.29
C LEU A 38 7.88 -1.43 -4.18
N ARG A 39 8.42 -1.15 -2.99
CA ARG A 39 9.50 -0.16 -2.82
C ARG A 39 10.77 -0.61 -3.52
N ASN A 40 11.10 -1.90 -3.44
CA ASN A 40 12.24 -2.48 -4.16
C ASN A 40 12.04 -2.45 -5.68
N GLU A 41 10.80 -2.48 -6.17
CA GLU A 41 10.45 -2.21 -7.58
C GLU A 41 10.54 -0.72 -7.98
N GLY A 42 10.88 0.18 -7.04
CA GLY A 42 11.05 1.61 -7.29
C GLY A 42 9.79 2.46 -7.04
N LEU A 43 8.75 1.93 -6.40
CA LEU A 43 7.60 2.74 -6.01
C LEU A 43 7.90 3.56 -4.76
N ASP A 44 7.63 4.86 -4.84
CA ASP A 44 7.75 5.76 -3.71
C ASP A 44 6.48 5.70 -2.84
N ILE A 45 6.53 4.88 -1.80
CA ILE A 45 5.41 4.59 -0.89
C ILE A 45 5.76 5.07 0.52
N GLU A 46 4.99 6.03 1.02
CA GLU A 46 5.10 6.53 2.38
C GLU A 46 4.31 5.65 3.37
N THR A 47 4.83 5.53 4.59
CA THR A 47 4.12 4.90 5.72
C THR A 47 3.59 5.98 6.66
N MET A 48 2.28 6.03 6.83
CA MET A 48 1.60 6.87 7.82
C MET A 48 1.19 6.00 9.02
N THR A 49 1.35 6.50 10.24
CA THR A 49 0.79 5.83 11.43
C THR A 49 -0.58 6.40 11.74
N LEU A 50 -1.61 5.55 11.71
CA LEU A 50 -2.97 5.92 12.09
C LEU A 50 -3.28 5.39 13.48
N THR A 51 -4.09 6.15 14.23
CA THR A 51 -4.63 5.71 15.52
C THR A 51 -6.15 5.64 15.42
N ARG A 52 -6.74 4.48 15.67
CA ARG A 52 -8.19 4.29 15.71
C ARG A 52 -8.56 3.36 16.86
N ASN A 53 -9.56 3.75 17.65
CA ASN A 53 -10.01 2.99 18.83
C ASN A 53 -8.86 2.67 19.81
N GLY A 54 -7.95 3.63 20.02
CA GLY A 54 -6.78 3.46 20.89
C GLY A 54 -5.67 2.56 20.33
N LYS A 55 -5.85 1.97 19.14
CA LYS A 55 -4.86 1.11 18.48
C LYS A 55 -4.13 1.88 17.38
N ARG A 56 -2.80 1.71 17.32
CA ARG A 56 -1.94 2.28 16.29
C ARG A 56 -1.63 1.23 15.22
N TYR A 57 -1.74 1.62 13.95
CA TYR A 57 -1.39 0.76 12.82
C TYR A 57 -0.88 1.57 11.62
N ALA A 58 -0.16 0.91 10.72
CA ALA A 58 0.36 1.53 9.51
C ALA A 58 -0.72 1.69 8.43
N SER A 59 -0.60 2.75 7.65
CA SER A 59 -1.30 2.98 6.39
C SER A 59 -0.26 3.38 5.35
N TYR A 60 -0.39 2.86 4.13
CA TYR A 60 0.60 3.05 3.08
C TYR A 60 -0.02 3.80 1.91
N LYS A 61 0.69 4.78 1.37
CA LYS A 61 0.22 5.60 0.24
C LYS A 61 1.35 5.88 -0.73
N LEU A 62 1.04 5.84 -2.01
CA LEU A 62 1.97 6.27 -3.06
C LEU A 62 2.10 7.81 -3.03
N VAL A 63 3.33 8.32 -2.92
CA VAL A 63 3.61 9.78 -2.83
C VAL A 63 4.13 10.37 -4.13
N GLY A 64 4.84 9.58 -4.94
CA GLY A 64 5.29 9.98 -6.26
C GLY A 64 4.71 9.07 -7.33
N LEU A 65 3.63 9.49 -7.99
CA LEU A 65 3.41 9.03 -9.36
C LEU A 65 4.35 9.89 -10.19
N HIS A 66 5.59 9.44 -10.44
CA HIS A 66 6.34 9.98 -11.56
C HIS A 66 5.44 9.73 -12.78
N ARG A 67 4.71 10.76 -13.20
CA ARG A 67 4.09 10.79 -14.52
C ARG A 67 5.27 10.64 -15.44
N ALA A 68 5.49 9.44 -15.97
CA ALA A 68 6.24 9.31 -17.20
C ALA A 68 5.53 10.27 -18.17
N SER A 69 6.22 11.37 -18.47
CA SER A 69 5.79 12.35 -19.46
C SER A 69 5.42 11.60 -20.74
N ALA A 70 4.29 11.99 -21.30
CA ALA A 70 3.80 11.53 -22.60
C ALA A 70 4.85 11.70 -23.71
#